data_AF-A0A258GTI9-F1
#
_entry.id   AF-A0A258GTI9-F1
#
_cell.length_a   1.000
_cell.length_b   1.000
_cell.length_c   1.000
_cell.angle_alpha   90.00
_cell.angle_beta   90.00
_cell.angle_gamma   90.00
#
_symmetry.space_group_name_H-M   'P 1'
#
loop_
_entity.id
_entity.type
_entity.pdbx_description
1 polymer ?
#
loop_
_entity_poly.entity_id
_entity_poly.type
_entity_poly.pdbx_seq_one_letter_code
_entity_poly.pdbx_strand_id
1 'polypeptide(L)'
;MKLRLPLALCATAALLVAAPASAHFILVAPDAWVEVNVLGDPQKAAPCGTSAITAGTPTGKVTPMTGGETLHIKIKETIYHPGYYRVALSVLDRAELPADPVAETRDSPRGPISVSAKIDPAPKPPVLADGLFEHRERPAQGTFWETGIKLPNINCEKCTLQVMQFMEEHGLNKEGDFSYHHCADLKITANPALPIDKGWPGQ
;
A
#
# COMPACT_ATOMS: atom_id res chain seq x y z
N MET A 1 -26.75 -7.42 69.07
CA MET A 1 -25.74 -8.26 68.38
C MET A 1 -25.75 -7.84 66.90
N LYS A 2 -24.77 -7.04 66.45
CA LYS A 2 -24.73 -6.49 65.08
C LYS A 2 -24.01 -7.48 64.16
N LEU A 3 -24.75 -8.16 63.30
CA LEU A 3 -24.21 -9.10 62.31
C LEU A 3 -23.63 -8.31 61.13
N ARG A 4 -22.32 -8.38 60.90
CA ARG A 4 -21.64 -7.73 59.76
C ARG A 4 -21.62 -8.74 58.60
N LEU A 5 -22.33 -8.43 57.52
CA LEU A 5 -22.28 -9.18 56.26
C LEU A 5 -21.00 -8.80 55.51
N PRO A 6 -20.19 -9.76 55.01
CA PRO A 6 -19.03 -9.43 54.19
C PRO A 6 -19.50 -9.09 52.77
N LEU A 7 -19.17 -7.89 52.31
CA LEU A 7 -19.39 -7.46 50.93
C LEU A 7 -18.34 -8.15 50.04
N ALA A 8 -18.73 -9.21 49.35
CA ALA A 8 -17.89 -9.85 48.35
C ALA A 8 -17.79 -8.95 47.11
N LEU A 9 -16.65 -8.31 46.92
CA LEU A 9 -16.35 -7.49 45.75
C LEU A 9 -15.90 -8.43 44.61
N CYS A 10 -16.83 -8.88 43.77
CA CYS A 10 -16.50 -9.56 42.53
C CYS A 10 -15.90 -8.54 41.54
N ALA A 11 -14.57 -8.46 41.48
CA ALA A 11 -13.89 -7.72 40.43
C ALA A 11 -14.00 -8.48 39.11
N THR A 12 -14.99 -8.13 38.28
CA THR A 12 -15.06 -8.57 36.89
C THR A 12 -13.94 -7.92 36.10
N ALA A 13 -12.86 -8.66 35.85
CA ALA A 13 -11.82 -8.28 34.90
C ALA A 13 -12.42 -8.30 33.48
N ALA A 14 -12.68 -7.12 32.91
CA ALA A 14 -13.07 -6.99 31.52
C ALA A 14 -11.87 -7.34 30.64
N LEU A 15 -11.87 -8.54 30.06
CA LEU A 15 -10.93 -8.94 29.01
C LEU A 15 -11.22 -8.09 27.76
N LEU A 16 -10.43 -7.03 27.56
CA LEU A 16 -10.36 -6.27 26.32
C LEU A 16 -9.74 -7.17 25.23
N VAL A 17 -10.59 -7.91 24.53
CA VAL A 17 -10.20 -8.66 23.32
C VAL A 17 -9.88 -7.63 22.24
N ALA A 18 -8.62 -7.59 21.80
CA ALA A 18 -8.25 -6.83 20.63
C ALA A 18 -8.91 -7.46 19.41
N ALA A 19 -9.88 -6.78 18.81
CA ALA A 19 -10.32 -7.16 17.48
C ALA A 19 -9.12 -7.05 16.52
N PRO A 20 -8.95 -7.97 15.57
CA PRO A 20 -7.98 -7.76 14.50
C PRO A 20 -8.32 -6.43 13.84
N ALA A 21 -7.38 -5.48 13.87
CA ALA A 21 -7.46 -4.30 13.05
C ALA A 21 -7.36 -4.80 11.61
N SER A 22 -8.52 -4.94 10.98
CA SER A 22 -8.60 -5.06 9.55
C SER A 22 -8.13 -3.71 9.02
N ALA A 23 -7.16 -3.72 8.12
CA ALA A 23 -6.50 -2.55 7.58
C ALA A 23 -6.34 -2.88 6.09
N HIS A 24 -6.97 -2.14 5.19
CA HIS A 24 -7.09 -2.56 3.79
C HIS A 24 -7.37 -1.37 2.86
N PHE A 25 -6.83 -1.42 1.64
CA PHE A 25 -7.23 -0.57 0.52
C PHE A 25 -7.41 -1.39 -0.76
N ILE A 26 -8.11 -0.80 -1.74
CA ILE A 26 -8.32 -1.37 -3.07
C ILE A 26 -7.69 -0.42 -4.09
N LEU A 27 -6.84 -0.96 -4.96
CA LEU A 27 -6.47 -0.28 -6.21
C LEU A 27 -7.63 -0.41 -7.20
N VAL A 28 -8.34 0.70 -7.44
CA VAL A 28 -9.51 0.75 -8.32
C VAL A 28 -9.09 1.02 -9.76
N ALA A 29 -8.06 1.84 -9.96
CA ALA A 29 -7.41 2.05 -11.25
C ALA A 29 -5.91 2.30 -11.04
N PRO A 30 -5.02 1.70 -11.86
CA PRO A 30 -5.30 0.67 -12.87
C PRO A 30 -5.81 -0.66 -12.29
N ASP A 31 -6.22 -1.59 -13.14
CA ASP A 31 -6.69 -2.90 -12.73
C ASP A 31 -5.59 -3.68 -11.95
N ALA A 32 -5.97 -4.27 -10.80
CA ALA A 32 -5.06 -5.05 -9.98
C ALA A 32 -4.56 -6.32 -10.71
N TRP A 33 -3.30 -6.68 -10.45
CA TRP A 33 -2.65 -7.86 -11.04
C TRP A 33 -3.17 -9.19 -10.47
N VAL A 34 -3.81 -9.17 -9.29
CA VAL A 34 -4.45 -10.31 -8.64
C VAL A 34 -5.91 -10.01 -8.32
N GLU A 35 -6.72 -11.06 -8.24
CA GLU A 35 -8.09 -10.97 -7.73
C GLU A 35 -8.07 -10.51 -6.27
N VAL A 36 -8.88 -9.50 -5.96
CA VAL A 36 -8.96 -8.93 -4.62
C VAL A 36 -10.37 -9.04 -4.05
N ASN A 37 -10.48 -9.29 -2.75
CA ASN A 37 -11.79 -9.34 -2.08
C ASN A 37 -12.37 -7.92 -1.84
N VAL A 38 -13.53 -7.83 -1.19
CA VAL A 38 -14.22 -6.56 -0.90
C VAL A 38 -13.46 -5.61 0.03
N LEU A 39 -12.45 -6.11 0.74
CA LEU A 39 -11.56 -5.31 1.58
C LEU A 39 -10.31 -4.90 0.79
N GLY A 40 -9.82 -5.74 -0.12
CA GLY A 40 -8.61 -5.53 -0.91
C GLY A 40 -7.55 -6.61 -0.72
N ASP A 41 -7.85 -7.73 -0.06
CA ASP A 41 -6.86 -8.81 0.08
C ASP A 41 -6.71 -9.62 -1.21
N PRO A 42 -5.50 -10.13 -1.49
CA PRO A 42 -4.29 -10.06 -0.66
C PRO A 42 -3.49 -8.77 -0.88
N GLN A 43 -2.99 -8.15 0.20
CA GLN A 43 -2.22 -6.90 0.12
C GLN A 43 -1.09 -6.76 1.16
N LYS A 44 -0.88 -7.76 2.02
CA LYS A 44 0.04 -7.61 3.17
C LYS A 44 1.49 -7.89 2.84
N ALA A 45 1.73 -8.68 1.80
CA ALA A 45 3.07 -9.12 1.48
C ALA A 45 3.75 -8.16 0.50
N ALA A 46 4.94 -7.67 0.85
CA ALA A 46 5.76 -6.92 -0.08
C ALA A 46 6.23 -7.82 -1.25
N PRO A 47 6.37 -7.27 -2.47
CA PRO A 47 6.06 -5.89 -2.85
C PRO A 47 4.66 -5.73 -3.48
N CYS A 48 3.89 -6.81 -3.67
CA CYS A 48 2.69 -6.80 -4.52
C CYS A 48 1.45 -7.48 -3.91
N GLY A 49 1.42 -7.57 -2.58
CA GLY A 49 0.29 -8.06 -1.81
C GLY A 49 0.29 -9.57 -1.56
N THR A 50 1.01 -10.34 -2.36
CA THR A 50 1.09 -11.81 -2.28
C THR A 50 2.48 -12.31 -1.91
N SER A 51 2.56 -13.49 -1.32
CA SER A 51 3.79 -14.24 -1.05
C SER A 51 3.60 -15.73 -1.32
N ALA A 52 4.61 -16.54 -1.00
CA ALA A 52 4.47 -18.00 -0.95
C ALA A 52 3.51 -18.50 0.14
N ILE A 53 3.19 -17.66 1.13
CA ILE A 53 2.28 -17.97 2.25
C ILE A 53 0.90 -17.39 1.96
N THR A 54 0.84 -16.14 1.49
CA THR A 54 -0.37 -15.41 1.14
C THR A 54 -0.52 -15.41 -0.38
N ALA A 55 -1.11 -16.48 -0.92
CA ALA A 55 -1.30 -16.62 -2.36
C ALA A 55 -2.37 -15.65 -2.89
N GLY A 56 -2.22 -15.22 -4.14
CA GLY A 56 -3.25 -14.52 -4.90
C GLY A 56 -3.46 -15.17 -6.26
N THR A 57 -4.65 -15.03 -6.83
CA THR A 57 -4.96 -15.50 -8.18
C THR A 57 -4.66 -14.38 -9.17
N PRO A 58 -3.72 -14.56 -10.13
CA PRO A 58 -3.45 -13.53 -11.12
C PRO A 58 -4.67 -13.25 -12.01
N THR A 59 -4.98 -11.98 -12.26
CA THR A 59 -6.08 -11.57 -13.15
C THR A 59 -5.73 -11.72 -14.62
N GLY A 60 -4.43 -11.69 -14.96
CA GLY A 60 -3.93 -11.66 -16.33
C GLY A 60 -4.17 -10.33 -17.06
N LYS A 61 -4.73 -9.32 -16.38
CA LYS A 61 -5.00 -8.01 -16.96
C LYS A 61 -3.71 -7.23 -17.14
N VAL A 62 -3.56 -6.58 -18.29
CA VAL A 62 -2.43 -5.69 -18.61
C VAL A 62 -2.99 -4.39 -19.18
N THR A 63 -2.74 -3.27 -18.51
CA THR A 63 -3.26 -1.96 -18.95
C THR A 63 -2.33 -1.37 -20.01
N PRO A 64 -2.80 -1.13 -21.25
CA PRO A 64 -2.00 -0.48 -22.28
C PRO A 64 -1.86 1.02 -22.00
N MET A 65 -0.63 1.54 -22.13
CA MET A 65 -0.30 2.94 -21.89
C MET A 65 0.66 3.46 -22.98
N THR A 66 0.57 4.75 -23.29
CA THR A 66 1.58 5.42 -24.12
C THR A 66 2.66 6.03 -23.24
N GLY A 67 3.93 5.91 -23.64
CA GLY A 67 5.06 6.52 -22.95
C GLY A 67 4.89 8.04 -22.86
N GLY A 68 5.14 8.61 -21.68
CA GLY A 68 4.87 10.02 -21.41
C GLY A 68 3.39 10.37 -21.20
N GLU A 69 2.46 9.42 -21.19
CA GLU A 69 1.06 9.67 -20.83
C GLU A 69 0.88 9.87 -19.31
N THR A 70 -0.26 10.41 -18.90
CA THR A 70 -0.64 10.47 -17.48
C THR A 70 -1.43 9.21 -17.12
N LEU A 71 -0.86 8.37 -16.26
CA LEU A 71 -1.54 7.25 -15.65
C LEU A 71 -2.46 7.74 -14.54
N HIS A 72 -3.74 7.37 -14.60
CA HIS A 72 -4.69 7.64 -13.53
C HIS A 72 -4.56 6.59 -12.42
N ILE A 73 -4.31 7.05 -11.20
CA ILE A 73 -4.33 6.23 -9.99
C ILE A 73 -5.61 6.57 -9.23
N LYS A 74 -6.38 5.54 -8.87
CA LYS A 74 -7.58 5.64 -8.05
C LYS A 74 -7.57 4.56 -6.98
N ILE A 75 -7.69 4.98 -5.73
CA ILE A 75 -7.62 4.13 -4.56
C ILE A 75 -8.89 4.30 -3.73
N LYS A 76 -9.40 3.19 -3.21
CA LYS A 76 -10.42 3.18 -2.17
C LYS A 76 -9.82 2.57 -0.91
N GLU A 77 -9.58 3.42 0.08
CA GLU A 77 -9.25 2.93 1.41
C GLU A 77 -10.52 2.36 2.05
N THR A 78 -10.53 1.06 2.33
CA THR A 78 -11.71 0.41 2.93
C THR A 78 -11.67 0.54 4.44
N ILE A 79 -10.47 0.64 5.02
CA ILE A 79 -10.25 0.93 6.44
C ILE A 79 -9.16 1.98 6.60
N TYR A 80 -9.52 3.03 7.32
CA TYR A 80 -8.70 4.21 7.53
C TYR A 80 -7.41 3.95 8.31
N HIS A 81 -6.30 4.41 7.75
CA HIS A 81 -5.01 4.55 8.45
C HIS A 81 -4.40 5.92 8.20
N PRO A 82 -3.95 6.66 9.23
CA PRO A 82 -3.09 7.80 8.98
C PRO A 82 -1.83 7.35 8.23
N GLY A 83 -1.27 8.18 7.36
CA GLY A 83 -0.09 7.83 6.58
C GLY A 83 -0.11 8.43 5.18
N TYR A 84 0.47 7.71 4.21
CA TYR A 84 0.61 8.16 2.82
C TYR A 84 0.77 6.99 1.85
N TYR A 85 0.76 7.29 0.56
CA TYR A 85 0.97 6.33 -0.52
C TYR A 85 2.23 6.63 -1.34
N ARG A 86 2.85 5.58 -1.87
CA ARG A 86 3.96 5.64 -2.83
C ARG A 86 3.58 4.87 -4.08
N VAL A 87 4.00 5.39 -5.23
CA VAL A 87 3.89 4.69 -6.52
C VAL A 87 5.28 4.46 -7.10
N ALA A 88 5.57 3.20 -7.41
CA ALA A 88 6.81 2.78 -8.05
C ALA A 88 6.52 1.93 -9.30
N LEU A 89 7.49 1.86 -10.20
CA LEU A 89 7.39 1.10 -11.44
C LEU A 89 8.62 0.19 -11.56
N SER A 90 8.41 -1.08 -11.87
CA SER A 90 9.46 -1.98 -12.32
C SER A 90 9.27 -2.30 -13.79
N VAL A 91 10.35 -2.31 -14.57
CA VAL A 91 10.32 -2.46 -16.03
C VAL A 91 10.72 -3.87 -16.46
N LEU A 92 11.71 -4.47 -15.80
CA LEU A 92 12.22 -5.80 -16.14
C LEU A 92 11.78 -6.86 -15.13
N ASP A 93 11.85 -6.55 -13.83
CA ASP A 93 11.56 -7.53 -12.77
C ASP A 93 11.07 -6.83 -11.50
N ARG A 94 10.13 -7.46 -10.76
CA ARG A 94 9.59 -6.89 -9.52
C ARG A 94 10.65 -6.68 -8.42
N ALA A 95 11.81 -7.32 -8.51
CA ALA A 95 12.96 -7.05 -7.66
C ALA A 95 13.53 -5.62 -7.84
N GLU A 96 13.17 -4.92 -8.91
CA GLU A 96 13.48 -3.49 -9.08
C GLU A 96 12.61 -2.60 -8.19
N LEU A 97 11.47 -3.11 -7.68
CA LEU A 97 10.63 -2.33 -6.77
C LEU A 97 11.40 -2.04 -5.47
N PRO A 98 11.33 -0.80 -4.96
CA PRO A 98 12.07 -0.42 -3.78
C PRO A 98 11.50 -1.10 -2.54
N ALA A 99 12.37 -1.33 -1.55
CA ALA A 99 11.94 -1.74 -0.23
C ALA A 99 10.91 -0.75 0.36
N ASP A 100 10.11 -1.23 1.29
CA ASP A 100 9.22 -0.37 2.07
C ASP A 100 10.03 0.70 2.82
N PRO A 101 9.44 1.88 3.08
CA PRO A 101 10.13 2.94 3.76
C PRO A 101 10.43 2.50 5.21
N VAL A 102 11.62 2.87 5.69
CA VAL A 102 12.01 2.56 7.07
C VAL A 102 11.15 3.37 8.03
N ALA A 103 10.37 2.67 8.86
CA ALA A 103 9.47 3.28 9.82
C ALA A 103 10.21 3.74 11.09
N GLU A 104 9.88 4.93 11.58
CA GLU A 104 10.07 5.24 12.99
C GLU A 104 8.97 4.54 13.80
N THR A 105 9.35 3.91 14.90
CA THR A 105 8.44 3.10 15.71
C THR A 105 8.48 3.49 17.18
N ARG A 106 7.36 3.28 17.87
CA ARG A 106 7.26 3.31 19.33
C ARG A 106 6.95 1.91 19.87
N ASP A 107 7.47 1.61 21.05
CA ASP A 107 7.21 0.33 21.71
C ASP A 107 5.77 0.19 22.18
N SER A 108 5.26 -1.04 22.15
CA SER A 108 4.00 -1.40 22.80
C SER A 108 4.06 -2.85 23.33
N PRO A 109 3.16 -3.24 24.26
CA PRO A 109 3.08 -4.61 24.73
C PRO A 109 2.81 -5.66 23.64
N ARG A 110 2.35 -5.24 22.45
CA ARG A 110 2.06 -6.12 21.31
C ARG A 110 3.12 -6.06 20.21
N GLY A 111 4.27 -5.44 20.49
CA GLY A 111 5.32 -5.16 19.51
C GLY A 111 5.35 -3.70 19.06
N PRO A 112 6.23 -3.35 18.11
CA PRO A 112 6.37 -1.98 17.64
C PRO A 112 5.11 -1.50 16.93
N ILE A 113 4.81 -0.21 17.10
CA ILE A 113 3.79 0.52 16.36
C ILE A 113 4.49 1.60 15.53
N SER A 114 4.15 1.72 14.24
CA SER A 114 4.66 2.78 13.37
C SER A 114 4.19 4.17 13.83
N VAL A 115 5.08 5.15 13.71
CA VAL A 115 4.81 6.57 14.01
C VAL A 115 4.92 7.42 12.76
N SER A 116 5.98 7.20 11.97
CA SER A 116 6.25 7.95 10.75
C SER A 116 7.12 7.11 9.83
N ALA A 117 7.27 7.53 8.57
CA ALA A 117 8.34 7.06 7.69
C ALA A 117 8.73 8.16 6.72
N LYS A 118 9.97 8.11 6.22
CA LYS A 118 10.51 9.15 5.33
C LYS A 118 9.74 9.19 4.00
N ILE A 119 9.35 10.41 3.61
CA ILE A 119 8.85 10.74 2.26
C ILE A 119 9.98 11.41 1.47
N ASP A 120 10.22 10.97 0.23
CA ASP A 120 11.09 11.68 -0.70
C ASP A 120 10.29 12.69 -1.54
N PRO A 121 10.51 14.01 -1.41
CA PRO A 121 9.80 15.01 -2.20
C PRO A 121 10.24 15.08 -3.66
N ALA A 122 11.35 14.41 -4.02
CA ALA A 122 11.89 14.41 -5.38
C ALA A 122 12.36 13.01 -5.78
N PRO A 123 11.46 12.01 -5.77
CA PRO A 123 11.82 10.62 -6.00
C PRO A 123 12.43 10.43 -7.39
N LYS A 124 13.27 9.41 -7.49
CA LYS A 124 13.92 8.97 -8.74
C LYS A 124 13.48 7.55 -9.08
N PRO A 125 13.63 7.10 -10.34
CA PRO A 125 13.39 5.71 -10.71
C PRO A 125 14.04 4.76 -9.69
N PRO A 126 13.32 3.73 -9.22
CA PRO A 126 12.03 3.23 -9.73
C PRO A 126 10.77 3.94 -9.17
N VAL A 127 10.91 4.91 -8.28
CA VAL A 127 9.75 5.61 -7.66
C VAL A 127 9.26 6.73 -8.59
N LEU A 128 7.96 6.71 -8.90
CA LEU A 128 7.30 7.73 -9.71
C LEU A 128 6.75 8.89 -8.85
N ALA A 129 6.23 8.57 -7.67
CA ALA A 129 5.70 9.53 -6.72
C ALA A 129 5.77 8.96 -5.30
N ASP A 130 6.05 9.82 -4.33
CA ASP A 130 6.10 9.45 -2.91
C ASP A 130 5.37 10.51 -2.07
N GLY A 131 4.82 10.10 -0.93
CA GLY A 131 4.03 10.99 -0.08
C GLY A 131 2.66 11.39 -0.67
N LEU A 132 2.08 10.58 -1.55
CA LEU A 132 0.76 10.84 -2.11
C LEU A 132 -0.33 10.70 -1.04
N PHE A 133 -1.33 11.58 -1.11
CA PHE A 133 -2.52 11.54 -0.25
C PHE A 133 -2.19 11.46 1.23
N GLU A 134 -1.15 12.17 1.69
CA GLU A 134 -0.80 12.19 3.11
C GLU A 134 -1.99 12.68 3.95
N HIS A 135 -2.39 11.89 4.95
CA HIS A 135 -3.56 12.20 5.76
C HIS A 135 -3.43 11.67 7.20
N ARG A 136 -3.93 12.44 8.17
CA ARG A 136 -4.09 12.05 9.60
C ARG A 136 -5.48 12.28 10.15
N GLU A 137 -6.40 12.69 9.29
CA GLU A 137 -7.82 12.79 9.61
C GLU A 137 -8.59 11.80 8.76
N ARG A 138 -9.60 11.17 9.36
CA ARG A 138 -10.44 10.20 8.66
C ARG A 138 -11.20 10.91 7.53
N PRO A 139 -11.05 10.47 6.26
CA PRO A 139 -11.81 11.06 5.17
C PRO A 139 -13.30 10.75 5.30
N ALA A 140 -14.13 11.52 4.60
CA ALA A 140 -15.56 11.24 4.52
C ALA A 140 -15.80 9.82 3.97
N GLN A 141 -16.84 9.16 4.45
CA GLN A 141 -17.17 7.81 3.99
C GLN A 141 -17.40 7.79 2.47
N GLY A 142 -16.80 6.81 1.79
CA GLY A 142 -16.91 6.67 0.34
C GLY A 142 -15.97 7.57 -0.46
N THR A 143 -15.05 8.27 0.19
CA THR A 143 -13.98 9.03 -0.49
C THR A 143 -13.08 8.08 -1.28
N PHE A 144 -12.70 8.52 -2.48
CA PHE A 144 -11.61 7.94 -3.26
C PHE A 144 -10.41 8.89 -3.24
N TRP A 145 -9.22 8.31 -3.19
CA TRP A 145 -7.97 9.04 -3.38
C TRP A 145 -7.52 8.87 -4.82
N GLU A 146 -7.35 9.97 -5.56
CA GLU A 146 -7.09 9.90 -7.00
C GLU A 146 -6.07 10.95 -7.45
N THR A 147 -5.19 10.57 -8.37
CA THR A 147 -4.22 11.49 -8.97
C THR A 147 -3.80 11.01 -10.36
N GLY A 148 -3.17 11.90 -11.12
CA GLY A 148 -2.48 11.56 -12.36
C GLY A 148 -0.97 11.50 -12.14
N ILE A 149 -0.32 10.44 -12.60
CA ILE A 149 1.14 10.27 -12.54
C ILE A 149 1.69 10.24 -13.96
N LYS A 150 2.70 11.06 -14.24
CA LYS A 150 3.38 11.04 -15.54
C LYS A 150 4.21 9.76 -15.68
N LEU A 151 3.92 8.96 -16.70
CA LEU A 151 4.74 7.80 -17.02
C LEU A 151 6.03 8.24 -17.74
N PRO A 152 7.13 7.50 -17.55
CA PRO A 152 8.32 7.71 -18.35
C PRO A 152 8.05 7.30 -19.81
N ASN A 153 8.82 7.84 -20.75
CA ASN A 153 8.69 7.48 -22.16
C ASN A 153 9.59 6.27 -22.47
N ILE A 154 9.04 5.07 -22.30
CA ILE A 154 9.77 3.80 -22.35
C ILE A 154 9.00 2.73 -23.14
N ASN A 155 9.69 1.66 -23.52
CA ASN A 155 9.07 0.41 -23.97
C ASN A 155 9.11 -0.61 -22.85
N CYS A 156 7.95 -1.19 -22.54
CA CYS A 156 7.83 -2.30 -21.61
C CYS A 156 6.60 -3.16 -21.95
N GLU A 157 6.82 -4.43 -22.25
CA GLU A 157 5.74 -5.37 -22.58
C GLU A 157 4.89 -5.75 -21.36
N LYS A 158 5.50 -5.79 -20.17
CA LYS A 158 4.82 -6.11 -18.92
C LYS A 158 5.56 -5.54 -17.71
N CYS A 159 5.36 -4.25 -17.45
CA CYS A 159 5.90 -3.60 -16.25
C CYS A 159 4.94 -3.81 -15.07
N THR A 160 5.48 -3.78 -13.86
CA THR A 160 4.66 -3.80 -12.65
C THR A 160 4.67 -2.42 -12.03
N LEU A 161 3.48 -1.84 -11.89
CA LEU A 161 3.24 -0.66 -11.08
C LEU A 161 2.92 -1.12 -9.66
N GLN A 162 3.69 -0.69 -8.66
CA GLN A 162 3.37 -0.84 -7.24
C GLN A 162 2.65 0.40 -6.75
N VAL A 163 1.55 0.20 -6.02
CA VAL A 163 0.95 1.19 -5.13
C VAL A 163 1.11 0.67 -3.71
N MET A 164 1.87 1.38 -2.90
CA MET A 164 2.14 1.03 -1.51
C MET A 164 1.43 2.06 -0.61
N GLN A 165 0.77 1.60 0.44
CA GLN A 165 0.30 2.43 1.54
C GLN A 165 1.23 2.24 2.73
N PHE A 166 1.87 3.30 3.22
CA PHE A 166 2.47 3.30 4.55
C PHE A 166 1.43 3.73 5.57
N MET A 167 1.33 2.99 6.68
CA MET A 167 0.36 3.26 7.73
C MET A 167 1.07 3.68 9.02
N GLU A 168 0.76 4.87 9.51
CA GLU A 168 1.06 5.32 10.86
C GLU A 168 0.07 4.65 11.85
N GLU A 169 0.45 4.59 13.13
CA GLU A 169 -0.35 3.97 14.20
C GLU A 169 -0.75 2.51 13.90
N HIS A 170 0.10 1.80 13.14
CA HIS A 170 -0.14 0.44 12.69
C HIS A 170 0.82 -0.54 13.38
N GLY A 171 0.33 -1.72 13.74
CA GLY A 171 1.17 -2.79 14.30
C GLY A 171 1.94 -3.54 13.23
N LEU A 172 3.01 -4.25 13.60
CA LEU A 172 3.83 -4.96 12.62
C LEU A 172 3.04 -6.07 11.88
N ASN A 173 2.94 -5.98 10.55
CA ASN A 173 2.54 -7.05 9.65
C ASN A 173 3.78 -7.89 9.29
N LYS A 174 3.69 -9.21 9.40
CA LYS A 174 4.85 -10.09 9.18
C LYS A 174 5.42 -10.06 7.75
N GLU A 175 4.61 -9.75 6.74
CA GLU A 175 5.00 -9.89 5.33
C GLU A 175 5.24 -8.54 4.63
N GLY A 176 4.96 -7.42 5.28
CA GLY A 176 5.04 -6.08 4.70
C GLY A 176 5.18 -4.99 5.76
N ASP A 177 5.68 -5.36 6.95
CA ASP A 177 5.90 -4.49 8.10
C ASP A 177 4.72 -3.54 8.39
N PHE A 178 4.85 -2.25 8.11
CA PHE A 178 3.82 -1.25 8.38
C PHE A 178 3.09 -0.78 7.12
N SER A 179 3.22 -1.53 6.04
CA SER A 179 2.71 -1.16 4.72
C SER A 179 1.81 -2.22 4.11
N TYR A 180 0.98 -1.78 3.18
CA TYR A 180 0.23 -2.63 2.26
C TYR A 180 0.52 -2.31 0.81
N HIS A 181 0.27 -3.29 -0.04
CA HIS A 181 0.74 -3.29 -1.41
C HIS A 181 -0.34 -3.81 -2.35
N HIS A 182 -0.58 -3.03 -3.39
CA HIS A 182 -1.23 -3.48 -4.60
C HIS A 182 -0.27 -3.32 -5.76
N CYS A 183 -0.41 -4.19 -6.75
CA CYS A 183 0.29 -4.03 -8.02
C CYS A 183 -0.68 -4.08 -9.19
N ALA A 184 -0.27 -3.49 -10.31
CA ALA A 184 -0.94 -3.60 -11.59
C ALA A 184 0.09 -3.87 -12.68
N ASP A 185 -0.29 -4.65 -13.68
CA ASP A 185 0.57 -4.91 -14.83
C ASP A 185 0.23 -3.89 -15.94
N LEU A 186 1.25 -3.23 -16.48
CA LEU A 186 1.11 -2.25 -17.57
C LEU A 186 1.90 -2.72 -18.80
N LYS A 187 1.42 -2.35 -19.99
CA LYS A 187 2.21 -2.38 -21.23
C LYS A 187 2.42 -0.95 -21.69
N ILE A 188 3.66 -0.47 -21.64
CA ILE A 188 4.02 0.89 -22.05
C ILE A 188 4.69 0.82 -23.41
N THR A 189 4.12 1.52 -24.40
CA THR A 189 4.73 1.69 -25.72
C THR A 189 5.26 3.10 -25.83
N ALA A 190 6.55 3.27 -26.15
CA ALA A 190 7.16 4.58 -26.23
C ALA A 190 6.48 5.45 -27.29
N ASN A 191 6.24 6.71 -26.94
CA ASN A 191 5.79 7.73 -27.89
C ASN A 191 6.97 8.16 -28.78
N PRO A 192 6.91 7.96 -30.11
CA PRO A 192 8.00 8.32 -31.02
C PRO A 192 8.23 9.85 -31.10
N ALA A 193 7.29 10.67 -30.62
CA ALA A 193 7.44 12.12 -30.57
C ALA A 193 8.20 12.63 -29.33
N LEU A 194 8.53 11.75 -28.38
CA LEU A 194 9.25 12.09 -27.15
C LEU A 194 10.59 11.34 -27.09
N PRO A 195 11.63 11.91 -26.45
CA PRO A 195 12.87 11.18 -26.23
C PRO A 195 12.63 9.96 -25.33
N ILE A 196 13.32 8.86 -25.60
CA ILE A 196 13.31 7.67 -24.73
C ILE A 196 13.98 8.02 -23.40
N ASP A 197 13.34 7.67 -22.29
CA ASP A 197 13.90 7.87 -20.95
C ASP A 197 14.92 6.78 -20.62
N LYS A 198 16.20 7.08 -20.85
CA LYS A 198 17.34 6.21 -20.58
C LYS A 198 17.66 6.02 -19.09
N GLY A 199 16.94 6.70 -18.19
CA GLY A 199 17.06 6.49 -16.75
C GLY A 199 16.41 5.18 -16.27
N TRP A 200 15.65 4.50 -17.14
CA TRP A 200 14.97 3.25 -16.83
C TRP A 200 15.68 2.06 -17.48
N PRO A 201 15.63 0.87 -16.84
CA PRO A 201 16.26 -0.31 -17.37
C PRO A 201 15.57 -0.80 -18.66
N GLY A 202 16.36 -1.38 -19.57
CA GLY A 202 15.88 -1.95 -20.83
C GLY A 202 15.57 -0.94 -21.95
N GLN A 203 15.97 0.33 -21.80
CA GLN A 203 15.59 1.42 -22.72
C GLN A 203 16.63 1.82 -23.77
#